data_AF-A0A7R9WRM1-F1
#
_entry.id   AF-A0A7R9WRM1-F1
#
_cell.length_a   1.000
_cell.length_b   1.000
_cell.length_c   1.000
_cell.angle_alpha   90.00
_cell.angle_beta   90.00
_cell.angle_gamma   90.00
#
_symmetry.space_group_name_H-M   'P 1'
#
loop_
_entity.id
_entity.type
_entity.pdbx_description
1 polymer ?
#
loop_
_entity_poly.entity_id
_entity_poly.type
_entity_poly.pdbx_seq_one_letter_code
_entity_poly.pdbx_strand_id
1 'polypeptide(L)'
;MMRSRSTFTFMLFAALLVLSTVSAQFGVPKQQEVKPDGQQQEASTPGQGELDGILSQQDATDIDHLVQQAKQDPETMHLVEQMKASAGGELDALRQLSPVEILGGLKQTVDDMKVIDYLFKDGDKAFEEMKNAGMINEEHLETYRKDPSLLEEDTRRSLYFQFVSLAVVGGLIE
;
A
#
# COMPACT_ATOMS: atom_id res chain seq x y z
N MET A 1 15.36 43.47 17.96
CA MET A 1 14.52 42.27 18.21
C MET A 1 13.85 41.87 16.90
N MET A 2 14.34 40.83 16.22
CA MET A 2 13.63 40.15 15.13
C MET A 2 13.83 38.65 15.34
N ARG A 3 12.73 37.92 15.58
CA ARG A 3 12.71 36.47 15.72
C ARG A 3 12.58 35.86 14.32
N SER A 4 13.63 35.19 13.87
CA SER A 4 13.56 34.28 12.72
C SER A 4 13.01 32.93 13.21
N ARG A 5 11.90 32.49 12.63
CA ARG A 5 11.32 31.15 12.77
C ARG A 5 11.16 30.60 11.36
N SER A 6 12.17 29.91 10.82
CA SER A 6 12.01 29.11 9.60
C SER A 6 13.23 28.22 9.33
N THR A 7 13.42 27.16 10.12
CA THR A 7 14.46 26.14 9.84
C THR A 7 14.10 24.73 10.36
N PHE A 8 12.81 24.40 10.53
CA PHE A 8 12.43 23.07 11.09
C PHE A 8 11.76 22.12 10.09
N THR A 9 11.44 22.56 8.87
CA THR A 9 10.65 21.75 7.92
C THR A 9 11.50 20.81 7.05
N PHE A 10 12.84 20.83 7.15
CA PHE A 10 13.71 20.02 6.28
C PHE A 10 14.18 18.69 6.88
N MET A 11 13.78 18.36 8.11
CA MET A 11 14.35 17.23 8.87
C MET A 11 13.42 16.00 8.98
N LEU A 12 12.35 15.92 8.18
CA LEU A 12 11.42 14.77 8.19
C LEU A 12 11.54 13.88 6.95
N PHE A 13 12.36 14.24 5.96
CA PHE A 13 12.48 13.49 4.70
C PHE A 13 13.70 12.53 4.62
N ALA A 14 14.56 12.52 5.66
CA ALA A 14 15.85 11.81 5.62
C ALA A 14 15.90 10.50 6.43
N ALA A 15 14.80 10.05 7.03
CA ALA A 15 14.81 8.92 7.97
C ALA A 15 14.37 7.57 7.39
N LEU A 16 14.01 7.50 6.10
CA LEU A 16 13.44 6.28 5.47
C LEU A 16 14.44 5.42 4.69
N LEU A 17 15.74 5.73 4.71
CA LEU A 17 16.74 5.12 3.82
C LEU A 17 17.73 4.14 4.49
N VAL A 18 17.31 3.34 5.48
CA VAL A 18 18.25 2.41 6.16
C VAL A 18 17.78 0.95 6.26
N LEU A 19 16.82 0.49 5.45
CA LEU A 19 16.37 -0.90 5.51
C LEU A 19 16.31 -1.56 4.13
N SER A 20 17.48 -1.83 3.56
CA SER A 20 17.62 -2.78 2.45
C SER A 20 18.17 -4.12 2.95
N THR A 21 17.67 -5.20 2.34
CA THR A 21 18.21 -6.58 2.26
C THR A 21 17.52 -7.67 3.09
N VAL A 22 16.37 -8.14 2.59
CA VAL A 22 16.04 -9.57 2.58
C VAL A 22 15.44 -9.89 1.20
N SER A 23 16.09 -10.79 0.47
CA SER A 23 15.64 -11.31 -0.83
C SER A 23 14.85 -12.59 -0.57
N ALA A 24 13.53 -12.56 -0.75
CA ALA A 24 12.68 -13.74 -0.67
C ALA A 24 11.99 -13.96 -2.02
N GLN A 25 12.33 -15.08 -2.67
CA GLN A 25 11.80 -15.49 -3.96
C GLN A 25 10.37 -16.04 -3.80
N PHE A 26 9.36 -15.25 -4.18
CA PHE A 26 7.96 -15.64 -4.12
C PHE A 26 7.52 -16.35 -5.41
N GLY A 27 6.96 -17.56 -5.26
CA GLY A 27 6.39 -18.33 -6.36
C GLY A 27 4.92 -17.98 -6.59
N VAL A 28 4.57 -17.52 -7.79
CA VAL A 28 3.19 -17.14 -8.18
C VAL A 28 2.39 -18.38 -8.61
N PRO A 29 1.25 -18.72 -7.99
CA PRO A 29 0.33 -19.72 -8.51
C PRO A 29 -0.67 -19.13 -9.52
N LYS A 30 -0.96 -19.88 -10.58
CA LYS A 30 -1.86 -19.53 -11.69
C LYS A 30 -3.33 -19.45 -11.25
N GLN A 31 -4.01 -18.37 -11.63
CA GLN A 31 -5.45 -18.15 -11.47
C GLN A 31 -6.30 -19.19 -12.20
N GLN A 32 -7.41 -19.59 -11.56
CA GLN A 32 -8.48 -20.41 -12.14
C GLN A 32 -9.79 -19.59 -12.16
N GLU A 33 -10.43 -19.49 -13.32
CA GLU A 33 -11.67 -18.73 -13.57
C GLU A 33 -12.88 -19.30 -12.80
N VAL A 34 -13.72 -18.41 -12.25
CA VAL A 34 -15.08 -18.75 -11.78
C VAL A 34 -16.10 -17.73 -12.28
N LYS A 35 -17.23 -18.23 -12.81
CA LYS A 35 -18.40 -17.48 -13.31
C LYS A 35 -19.44 -17.22 -12.20
N PRO A 36 -20.32 -16.20 -12.36
CA PRO A 36 -21.17 -15.67 -11.29
C PRO A 36 -22.61 -16.21 -11.31
N ASP A 37 -23.30 -16.21 -10.17
CA ASP A 37 -24.77 -16.16 -10.10
C ASP A 37 -25.31 -15.69 -8.73
N GLY A 38 -26.20 -14.68 -8.76
CA GLY A 38 -27.48 -14.72 -8.04
C GLY A 38 -27.64 -14.21 -6.59
N GLN A 39 -27.76 -12.89 -6.42
CA GLN A 39 -28.72 -12.06 -5.60
C GLN A 39 -29.34 -12.46 -4.22
N GLN A 40 -29.59 -11.38 -3.43
CA GLN A 40 -30.50 -11.10 -2.28
C GLN A 40 -29.89 -11.24 -0.87
N GLN A 41 -30.09 -10.36 0.13
CA GLN A 41 -31.09 -9.31 0.39
C GLN A 41 -30.61 -8.37 1.54
N GLU A 42 -31.14 -7.14 1.57
CA GLU A 42 -30.79 -6.01 2.44
C GLU A 42 -31.08 -6.20 3.95
N ALA A 43 -30.22 -5.63 4.80
CA ALA A 43 -30.54 -5.20 6.15
C ALA A 43 -29.88 -3.84 6.43
N SER A 44 -30.70 -2.82 6.61
CA SER A 44 -30.32 -1.41 6.69
C SER A 44 -29.57 -1.08 7.98
N THR A 45 -28.33 -0.58 7.86
CA THR A 45 -27.60 0.09 8.94
C THR A 45 -27.64 1.61 8.70
N PRO A 46 -28.05 2.43 9.67
CA PRO A 46 -28.05 3.88 9.50
C PRO A 46 -26.59 4.38 9.48
N GLY A 47 -26.10 4.68 8.27
CA GLY A 47 -24.72 5.08 7.97
C GLY A 47 -24.23 4.68 6.58
N GLN A 48 -24.94 3.78 5.87
CA GLN A 48 -24.50 3.19 4.59
C GLN A 48 -24.64 4.09 3.35
N GLY A 49 -25.42 5.18 3.40
CA GLY A 49 -25.73 5.99 2.21
C GLY A 49 -24.54 6.73 1.58
N GLU A 50 -23.43 6.89 2.30
CA GLU A 50 -22.22 7.56 1.81
C GLU A 50 -21.14 6.57 1.31
N LEU A 51 -21.30 5.27 1.60
CA LEU A 51 -20.40 4.19 1.19
C LEU A 51 -20.84 3.48 -0.09
N ASP A 52 -22.12 3.59 -0.46
CA ASP A 52 -22.79 2.88 -1.57
C ASP A 52 -22.30 3.24 -2.99
N GLY A 53 -21.24 4.06 -3.11
CA GLY A 53 -20.63 4.39 -4.40
C GLY A 53 -19.10 4.28 -4.44
N ILE A 54 -18.45 3.87 -3.34
CA ILE A 54 -16.98 3.91 -3.22
C ILE A 54 -16.36 2.57 -3.61
N LEU A 55 -16.98 1.46 -3.21
CA LEU A 55 -16.48 0.12 -3.45
C LEU A 55 -17.48 -0.68 -4.29
N SER A 56 -16.99 -1.29 -5.36
CA SER A 56 -17.72 -2.38 -5.99
C SER A 56 -17.64 -3.64 -5.13
N GLN A 57 -18.52 -4.62 -5.40
CA GLN A 57 -18.44 -5.93 -4.75
C GLN A 57 -17.09 -6.63 -5.01
N GLN A 58 -16.50 -6.41 -6.18
CA GLN A 58 -15.18 -6.94 -6.51
C GLN A 58 -14.09 -6.29 -5.65
N ASP A 59 -14.14 -4.97 -5.48
CA ASP A 59 -13.16 -4.26 -4.64
C ASP A 59 -13.19 -4.77 -3.20
N ALA A 60 -14.39 -4.94 -2.64
CA ALA A 60 -14.55 -5.48 -1.29
C ALA A 60 -13.99 -6.91 -1.17
N THR A 61 -14.19 -7.73 -2.20
CA THR A 61 -13.68 -9.11 -2.26
C THR A 61 -12.15 -9.13 -2.34
N ASP A 62 -11.56 -8.28 -3.18
CA ASP A 62 -10.12 -8.20 -3.35
C ASP A 62 -9.42 -7.70 -2.07
N ILE A 63 -10.01 -6.68 -1.42
CA ILE A 63 -9.52 -6.17 -0.13
C ILE A 63 -9.60 -7.25 0.95
N ASP A 64 -10.75 -7.91 1.11
CA ASP A 64 -10.90 -8.97 2.11
C ASP A 64 -9.89 -10.10 1.87
N HIS A 65 -9.76 -10.58 0.63
CA HIS A 65 -8.80 -11.61 0.30
C HIS A 65 -7.37 -11.23 0.70
N LEU A 66 -6.92 -10.01 0.37
CA LEU A 66 -5.59 -9.54 0.75
C LEU A 66 -5.42 -9.40 2.27
N VAL A 67 -6.46 -8.94 2.98
CA VAL A 67 -6.47 -8.89 4.46
C VAL A 67 -6.34 -10.28 5.06
N GLN A 68 -7.07 -11.28 4.54
CA GLN A 68 -6.97 -12.65 5.04
C GLN A 68 -5.58 -13.24 4.80
N GLN A 69 -4.97 -12.97 3.64
CA GLN A 69 -3.61 -13.40 3.35
C GLN A 69 -2.60 -12.75 4.31
N ALA A 70 -2.72 -11.44 4.53
CA ALA A 70 -1.86 -10.70 5.45
C ALA A 70 -1.94 -11.24 6.89
N LYS A 71 -3.12 -11.63 7.36
CA LYS A 71 -3.32 -12.25 8.69
C LYS A 71 -2.69 -13.63 8.83
N GLN A 72 -2.58 -14.36 7.73
CA GLN A 72 -2.04 -15.72 7.71
C GLN A 72 -0.52 -15.75 7.50
N ASP A 73 0.06 -14.64 7.07
CA ASP A 73 1.50 -14.51 6.85
C ASP A 73 2.24 -14.09 8.14
N PRO A 74 3.09 -14.96 8.71
CA PRO A 74 3.83 -14.65 9.94
C PRO A 74 4.77 -13.44 9.80
N GLU A 75 5.35 -13.21 8.61
CA GLU A 75 6.24 -12.08 8.39
C GLU A 75 5.47 -10.75 8.43
N THR A 76 4.31 -10.71 7.77
CA THR A 76 3.39 -9.56 7.85
C THR A 76 2.94 -9.32 9.29
N MET A 77 2.61 -10.36 10.06
CA MET A 77 2.20 -10.17 11.46
C MET A 77 3.32 -9.62 12.34
N HIS A 78 4.56 -10.08 12.15
CA HIS A 78 5.71 -9.52 12.84
C HIS A 78 5.93 -8.04 12.46
N LEU A 79 5.77 -7.69 11.19
CA LEU A 79 5.79 -6.30 10.73
C LEU A 79 4.70 -5.46 11.42
N VAL A 80 3.48 -5.99 11.55
CA VAL A 80 2.37 -5.31 12.26
C VAL A 80 2.71 -5.07 13.73
N GLU A 81 3.28 -6.05 14.42
CA GLU A 81 3.75 -5.89 15.81
C GLU A 81 4.82 -4.80 15.92
N GLN A 82 5.82 -4.81 15.02
CA GLN A 82 6.86 -3.80 14.98
C GLN A 82 6.32 -2.40 14.70
N MET A 83 5.38 -2.27 13.76
CA MET A 83 4.70 -1.00 13.48
C MET A 83 3.96 -0.50 14.71
N LYS A 84 3.17 -1.35 15.38
CA LYS A 84 2.42 -0.96 16.58
C LYS A 84 3.33 -0.55 17.73
N ALA A 85 4.48 -1.21 17.88
CA ALA A 85 5.47 -0.89 18.91
C ALA A 85 6.27 0.40 18.62
N SER A 86 6.52 0.70 17.34
CA SER A 86 7.43 1.78 16.91
C SER A 86 6.71 3.05 16.49
N ALA A 87 5.48 2.95 16.00
CA ALA A 87 4.77 4.03 15.29
C ALA A 87 3.82 4.82 16.19
N GLY A 88 4.24 5.18 17.40
CA GLY A 88 3.45 6.00 18.34
C GLY A 88 3.16 7.45 17.88
N GLY A 89 3.35 7.77 16.59
CA GLY A 89 3.04 9.09 16.00
C GLY A 89 2.71 9.05 14.50
N GLU A 90 3.29 8.12 13.73
CA GLU A 90 3.02 8.01 12.28
C GLU A 90 1.68 7.32 11.98
N LEU A 91 1.32 6.28 12.74
CA LEU A 91 -0.01 5.70 12.66
C LEU A 91 -1.10 6.64 13.19
N ASP A 92 -0.75 7.62 14.03
CA ASP A 92 -1.73 8.56 14.59
C ASP A 92 -2.30 9.51 13.54
N ALA A 93 -1.52 9.88 12.52
CA ALA A 93 -2.02 10.63 11.38
C ALA A 93 -3.02 9.79 10.57
N LEU A 94 -2.71 8.51 10.35
CA LEU A 94 -3.61 7.59 9.65
C LEU A 94 -4.89 7.30 10.46
N ARG A 95 -4.79 7.23 11.80
CA ARG A 95 -5.95 7.03 12.71
C ARG A 95 -6.94 8.18 12.69
N GLN A 96 -6.57 9.34 12.17
CA GLN A 96 -7.48 10.47 12.00
C GLN A 96 -8.34 10.36 10.72
N LEU A 97 -8.01 9.43 9.82
CA LEU A 97 -8.78 9.19 8.61
C LEU A 97 -10.17 8.65 8.96
N SER A 98 -11.17 9.12 8.22
CA SER A 98 -12.51 8.57 8.28
C SER A 98 -12.56 7.15 7.71
N PRO A 99 -13.55 6.33 8.07
CA PRO A 99 -13.72 4.99 7.49
C PRO A 99 -13.80 5.00 5.96
N VAL A 100 -14.42 6.05 5.39
CA VAL A 100 -14.50 6.27 3.93
C VAL A 100 -13.11 6.45 3.32
N GLU A 101 -12.26 7.27 3.92
CA GLU A 101 -10.89 7.51 3.44
C GLU A 101 -10.02 6.27 3.58
N ILE A 102 -10.18 5.49 4.65
CA ILE A 102 -9.46 4.23 4.84
C ILE A 102 -9.85 3.24 3.74
N LEU A 103 -11.15 3.05 3.49
CA LEU A 103 -11.64 2.15 2.46
C LEU A 103 -11.23 2.60 1.05
N GLY A 104 -11.30 3.90 0.77
CA GLY A 104 -10.81 4.48 -0.48
C GLY A 104 -9.31 4.27 -0.66
N GLY A 105 -8.53 4.45 0.40
CA GLY A 105 -7.08 4.20 0.40
C GLY A 105 -6.74 2.73 0.18
N LEU A 106 -7.45 1.80 0.83
CA LEU A 106 -7.28 0.36 0.62
C LEU A 106 -7.56 -0.03 -0.82
N LYS A 107 -8.68 0.47 -1.39
CA LYS A 107 -9.04 0.25 -2.79
C LYS A 107 -7.96 0.77 -3.73
N GLN A 108 -7.56 2.03 -3.57
CA GLN A 108 -6.54 2.64 -4.41
C GLN A 108 -5.24 1.85 -4.37
N THR A 109 -4.81 1.41 -3.18
CA THR A 109 -3.58 0.65 -3.03
C THR A 109 -3.66 -0.72 -3.71
N VAL A 110 -4.81 -1.41 -3.66
CA VAL A 110 -5.06 -2.66 -4.39
C VAL A 110 -5.04 -2.43 -5.90
N ASP A 111 -5.66 -1.36 -6.38
CA ASP A 111 -5.65 -1.01 -7.80
C ASP A 111 -4.23 -0.68 -8.29
N ASP A 112 -3.47 0.07 -7.51
CA ASP A 112 -2.07 0.40 -7.80
C ASP A 112 -1.21 -0.86 -7.87
N MET A 113 -1.39 -1.82 -6.95
CA MET A 113 -0.70 -3.12 -7.01
C MET A 113 -0.98 -3.86 -8.33
N LYS A 114 -2.22 -3.82 -8.84
CA LYS A 114 -2.57 -4.41 -10.15
C LYS A 114 -1.94 -3.63 -11.31
N VAL A 115 -1.81 -2.30 -11.20
CA VAL A 115 -1.17 -1.46 -12.20
C VAL A 115 0.33 -1.76 -12.29
N ILE A 116 1.00 -2.03 -11.17
CA ILE A 116 2.43 -2.42 -11.16
C ILE A 116 2.69 -3.65 -12.04
N ASP A 117 1.83 -4.67 -11.96
CA ASP A 117 1.94 -5.88 -12.80
C ASP A 117 1.86 -5.57 -14.31
N TYR A 118 1.17 -4.49 -14.68
CA TYR A 118 1.09 -4.04 -16.06
C TYR A 118 2.27 -3.16 -16.45
N LEU A 119 2.64 -2.20 -15.57
CA LEU A 119 3.69 -1.22 -15.80
C LEU A 119 5.04 -1.92 -16.01
N PHE A 120 5.37 -2.89 -15.15
CA PHE A 120 6.67 -3.58 -15.17
C PHE A 120 6.76 -4.76 -16.14
N LYS A 121 5.76 -4.95 -17.02
CA LYS A 121 5.92 -5.85 -18.18
C LYS A 121 7.10 -5.45 -19.06
N ASP A 122 7.39 -4.15 -19.10
CA ASP A 122 8.59 -3.57 -19.70
C ASP A 122 9.29 -2.72 -18.63
N GLY A 123 10.19 -3.35 -17.87
CA GLY A 123 10.86 -2.72 -16.73
C GLY A 123 11.72 -1.51 -17.12
N ASP A 124 12.37 -1.54 -18.29
CA ASP A 124 13.17 -0.41 -18.77
C ASP A 124 12.28 0.80 -19.05
N LYS A 125 11.12 0.56 -19.68
CA LYS A 125 10.14 1.62 -19.93
C LYS A 125 9.53 2.14 -18.63
N ALA A 126 9.19 1.26 -17.68
CA ALA A 126 8.69 1.64 -16.37
C ALA A 126 9.69 2.54 -15.63
N PHE A 127 10.97 2.17 -15.64
CA PHE A 127 12.05 2.98 -15.05
C PHE A 127 12.09 4.39 -15.66
N GLU A 128 12.05 4.50 -17.00
CA GLU A 128 12.10 5.79 -17.67
C GLU A 128 10.86 6.65 -17.36
N GLU A 129 9.67 6.06 -17.36
CA GLU A 129 8.42 6.76 -17.00
C GLU A 129 8.45 7.25 -15.54
N MET A 130 8.83 6.40 -14.60
CA MET A 130 8.92 6.76 -13.17
C MET A 130 10.01 7.79 -12.87
N LYS A 131 11.17 7.70 -13.56
CA LYS A 131 12.23 8.71 -13.49
C LYS A 131 11.70 10.07 -13.97
N ASN A 132 11.03 10.11 -15.12
CA ASN A 132 10.50 11.35 -15.69
C ASN A 132 9.39 11.95 -14.81
N ALA A 133 8.64 11.12 -14.10
CA ALA A 133 7.66 11.53 -13.11
C ALA A 133 8.29 11.99 -11.77
N GLY A 134 9.61 11.87 -11.58
CA GLY A 134 10.29 12.22 -10.35
C GLY A 134 9.98 11.28 -9.17
N MET A 135 9.59 10.03 -9.46
CA MET A 135 9.21 9.03 -8.46
C MET A 135 10.39 8.23 -7.92
N ILE A 136 11.58 8.42 -8.48
CA ILE A 136 12.80 7.71 -8.10
C ILE A 136 13.79 8.70 -7.49
N ASN A 137 14.29 8.41 -6.29
CA ASN A 137 15.35 9.20 -5.67
C ASN A 137 16.62 9.16 -6.54
N GLU A 138 17.27 10.30 -6.70
CA GLU A 138 18.46 10.44 -7.56
C GLU A 138 19.58 9.44 -7.20
N GLU A 139 19.71 9.11 -5.91
CA GLU A 139 20.71 8.17 -5.39
C GLU A 139 20.52 6.72 -5.86
N HIS A 140 19.30 6.34 -6.23
CA HIS A 140 18.95 4.98 -6.65
C HIS A 140 18.81 4.82 -8.17
N LEU A 141 18.90 5.92 -8.94
CA LEU A 141 18.72 5.90 -10.39
C LEU A 141 19.68 4.92 -11.10
N GLU A 142 20.95 4.89 -10.71
CA GLU A 142 21.92 3.97 -11.32
C GLU A 142 21.67 2.51 -10.97
N THR A 143 21.16 2.23 -9.77
CA THR A 143 20.82 0.88 -9.33
C THR A 143 19.63 0.36 -10.14
N TYR A 144 18.55 1.12 -10.17
CA TYR A 144 17.33 0.72 -10.87
C TYR A 144 17.47 0.74 -12.40
N ARG A 145 18.35 1.57 -12.96
CA ARG A 145 18.64 1.50 -14.41
C ARG A 145 19.32 0.18 -14.80
N LYS A 146 20.20 -0.33 -13.93
CA LYS A 146 20.92 -1.58 -14.19
C LYS A 146 20.04 -2.80 -13.98
N ASP A 147 19.12 -2.70 -13.04
CA ASP A 147 18.17 -3.76 -12.72
C ASP A 147 16.80 -3.17 -12.34
N PRO A 148 15.91 -2.98 -13.34
CA PRO A 148 14.56 -2.45 -13.09
C PRO A 148 13.69 -3.35 -12.23
N SER A 149 14.03 -4.63 -12.07
CA SER A 149 13.26 -5.55 -11.22
C SER A 149 13.34 -5.17 -9.73
N LEU A 150 14.45 -4.54 -9.31
CA LEU A 150 14.60 -4.00 -7.96
C LEU A 150 13.63 -2.85 -7.71
N LEU A 151 13.39 -1.99 -8.72
CA LEU A 151 12.41 -0.92 -8.62
C LEU A 151 10.99 -1.48 -8.50
N GLU A 152 10.68 -2.54 -9.25
CA GLU A 152 9.39 -3.23 -9.14
C GLU A 152 9.19 -3.79 -7.73
N GLU A 153 10.20 -4.50 -7.20
CA GLU A 153 10.13 -5.12 -5.88
C GLU A 153 9.92 -4.07 -4.78
N ASP A 154 10.70 -2.99 -4.81
CA ASP A 154 10.60 -1.91 -3.84
C ASP A 154 9.24 -1.18 -3.93
N THR A 155 8.75 -0.95 -5.16
CA THR A 155 7.45 -0.31 -5.38
C THR A 155 6.31 -1.20 -4.86
N ARG A 156 6.36 -2.50 -5.17
CA ARG A 156 5.36 -3.48 -4.70
C ARG A 156 5.37 -3.59 -3.19
N ARG A 157 6.55 -3.65 -2.58
CA ARG A 157 6.71 -3.72 -1.12
C ARG A 157 6.16 -2.46 -0.44
N SER A 158 6.43 -1.29 -1.00
CA SER A 158 5.91 -0.01 -0.51
C SER A 158 4.38 0.04 -0.54
N LEU A 159 3.76 -0.35 -1.66
CA LEU A 159 2.30 -0.43 -1.80
C LEU A 159 1.71 -1.45 -0.82
N TYR A 160 2.32 -2.63 -0.68
CA TYR A 160 1.85 -3.63 0.28
C TYR A 160 1.93 -3.11 1.72
N PHE A 161 3.03 -2.45 2.10
CA PHE A 161 3.17 -1.82 3.40
C PHE A 161 2.10 -0.75 3.66
N GLN A 162 1.82 0.09 2.67
CA GLN A 162 0.74 1.09 2.74
C GLN A 162 -0.62 0.41 2.96
N PHE A 163 -0.91 -0.67 2.24
CA PHE A 163 -2.14 -1.44 2.39
C PHE A 163 -2.27 -2.00 3.81
N VAL A 164 -1.23 -2.69 4.31
CA VAL A 164 -1.23 -3.28 5.65
C VAL A 164 -1.39 -2.19 6.71
N SER A 165 -0.72 -1.05 6.56
CA SER A 165 -0.84 0.08 7.48
C SER A 165 -2.28 0.61 7.56
N LEU A 166 -2.93 0.80 6.41
CA LEU A 166 -4.34 1.22 6.35
C LEU A 166 -5.27 0.15 6.94
N ALA A 167 -5.01 -1.13 6.68
CA ALA A 167 -5.80 -2.23 7.20
C ALA A 167 -5.68 -2.34 8.73
N VAL A 168 -4.48 -2.13 9.30
CA VAL A 168 -4.27 -2.07 10.76
C VAL A 168 -5.02 -0.89 11.37
N VAL A 169 -4.91 0.29 10.76
CA VAL A 169 -5.57 1.51 11.25
C VAL A 169 -7.09 1.40 11.14
N GLY A 170 -7.59 0.77 10.08
CA GLY A 170 -9.00 0.46 9.89
C GLY A 170 -9.54 -0.65 10.80
N GLY A 171 -8.71 -1.24 11.66
CA GLY A 171 -9.10 -2.34 12.54
C GLY A 171 -9.41 -3.64 11.80
N LEU A 172 -8.95 -3.77 10.56
CA LEU A 172 -9.10 -4.99 9.76
C LEU A 172 -8.02 -6.03 10.10
N ILE A 173 -6.86 -5.60 10.59
CA ILE A 173 -5.75 -6.46 11.04
C ILE A 173 -5.33 -6.07 12.47
N GLU A 174 -5.29 -7.07 13.36
CA GLU A 174 -4.97 -6.92 14.79
C GLU A 174 -3.66 -7.61 15.15
#